data_AF-A0A3S0H592-F1
#
_entry.id   AF-A0A3S0H592-F1
#
_cell.length_a   1.000
_cell.length_b   1.000
_cell.length_c   1.000
_cell.angle_alpha   90.00
_cell.angle_beta   90.00
_cell.angle_gamma   90.00
#
_symmetry.space_group_name_H-M   'P 1'
#
loop_
_entity.id
_entity.type
_entity.pdbx_description
1 polymer ?
#
loop_
_entity_poly.entity_id
_entity_poly.type
_entity_poly.pdbx_seq_one_letter_code
_entity_poly.pdbx_strand_id
1 'polypeptide(L)'
;MHLLLAALLLFPPESYPVVDDASRVLTQRRLSSFQQFHANLSRQHPQAQTTEGSGRDVVRGFREYVFGFRVTVPTADHPESGVLYPYRVTLITEGDKIIYYVLAAQRNKRVADGWQPYHEPVKQYQDEAAFARLTSAYRGTFGVAPDLAALFDRTATYGAGCSLSGSGPRERRTVRELVARRDTATLLRDWLRSATAEKQVYGVEGFYQLRQQGLRLTPGQLRLILFIKRKRGRINTCSGCSYGSDEMSTATRAFAFPPQPGR
;
A
#
# COMPACT_ATOMS: atom_id res chain seq x y z
N MET A 1 34.55 7.78 35.66
CA MET A 1 33.90 8.08 34.36
C MET A 1 33.75 6.76 33.60
N HIS A 2 32.71 5.98 33.91
CA HIS A 2 32.46 4.67 33.30
C HIS A 2 31.09 4.69 32.63
N LEU A 3 31.11 4.91 31.31
CA LEU A 3 29.98 4.67 30.41
C LEU A 3 29.84 3.16 30.22
N LEU A 4 29.08 2.52 31.12
CA LEU A 4 28.51 1.20 30.88
C LEU A 4 27.34 1.39 29.91
N LEU A 5 27.65 1.42 28.61
CA LEU A 5 26.66 1.25 27.55
C LEU A 5 26.23 -0.21 27.57
N ALA A 6 25.32 -0.56 28.49
CA ALA A 6 24.54 -1.77 28.38
C ALA A 6 23.57 -1.59 27.20
N ALA A 7 24.07 -1.87 25.99
CA ALA A 7 23.21 -2.16 24.85
C ALA A 7 22.47 -3.47 25.17
N LEU A 8 21.39 -3.34 25.94
CA LEU A 8 20.28 -4.29 25.92
C LEU A 8 19.72 -4.24 24.50
N LEU A 9 20.40 -4.96 23.60
CA LEU A 9 19.83 -5.43 22.37
C LEU A 9 18.75 -6.41 22.78
N LEU A 10 17.57 -5.87 23.05
CA LEU A 10 16.29 -6.58 23.05
C LEU A 10 16.09 -7.09 21.62
N PHE A 11 16.88 -8.10 21.21
CA PHE A 11 16.57 -8.90 20.04
C PHE A 11 15.32 -9.67 20.42
N PRO A 12 14.16 -9.40 19.82
CA PRO A 12 13.08 -10.35 19.94
C PRO A 12 13.58 -11.66 19.30
N PRO A 13 13.32 -12.81 19.93
CA PRO A 13 13.67 -14.10 19.36
C PRO A 13 13.13 -14.14 17.93
N GLU A 14 14.01 -14.47 16.98
CA GLU A 14 13.72 -14.47 15.54
C GLU A 14 12.60 -15.46 15.15
N SER A 15 12.12 -16.29 16.08
CA SER A 15 11.08 -17.29 15.88
C SER A 15 10.00 -17.21 16.95
N TYR A 16 8.92 -16.47 16.68
CA TYR A 16 7.65 -16.67 17.38
C TYR A 16 6.81 -17.67 16.61
N PRO A 17 6.06 -18.58 17.28
CA PRO A 17 5.24 -19.59 16.59
C PRO A 17 4.30 -18.99 15.52
N VAL A 18 3.71 -17.83 15.79
CA VAL A 18 2.87 -17.08 14.83
C VAL A 18 3.63 -16.73 13.54
N VAL A 19 4.88 -16.31 13.67
CA VAL A 19 5.75 -15.90 12.55
C VAL A 19 6.21 -17.11 11.75
N ASP A 20 6.50 -18.22 12.43
CA ASP A 20 6.85 -19.50 11.81
C ASP A 20 5.66 -20.09 11.04
N ASP A 21 4.47 -20.04 11.63
CA ASP A 21 3.23 -20.49 11.01
C ASP A 21 2.87 -19.63 9.78
N ALA A 22 2.98 -18.29 9.90
CA ALA A 22 2.83 -17.38 8.76
C ALA A 22 3.84 -17.71 7.65
N SER A 23 5.10 -17.92 8.03
CA SER A 23 6.18 -18.28 7.11
C SER A 23 5.95 -19.62 6.42
N ARG A 24 5.34 -20.60 7.11
CA ARG A 24 4.98 -21.92 6.57
C ARG A 24 3.78 -21.84 5.63
N VAL A 25 2.77 -21.05 5.93
CA VAL A 25 1.63 -20.86 5.03
C VAL A 25 2.05 -20.11 3.76
N LEU A 26 2.93 -19.11 3.89
CA LEU A 26 3.45 -18.36 2.74
C LEU A 26 4.25 -19.24 1.75
N THR A 27 4.94 -20.30 2.21
CA THR A 27 5.66 -21.20 1.28
C THR A 27 4.73 -22.03 0.39
N GLN A 28 3.44 -22.14 0.73
CA GLN A 28 2.44 -22.78 -0.13
C GLN A 28 2.12 -21.93 -1.36
N ARG A 29 2.47 -20.63 -1.34
CA ARG A 29 2.30 -19.68 -2.46
C ARG A 29 0.85 -19.57 -2.96
N ARG A 30 -0.12 -19.72 -2.05
CA ARG A 30 -1.55 -19.58 -2.30
C ARG A 30 -2.15 -18.47 -1.45
N LEU A 31 -2.82 -17.53 -2.10
CA LEU A 31 -3.46 -16.40 -1.44
C LEU A 31 -4.57 -16.89 -0.53
N SER A 32 -5.42 -17.82 -0.99
CA SER A 32 -6.53 -18.35 -0.21
C SER A 32 -6.05 -19.00 1.09
N SER A 33 -4.95 -19.77 1.04
CA SER A 33 -4.33 -20.37 2.23
C SER A 33 -3.89 -19.28 3.22
N PHE A 34 -3.24 -18.23 2.74
CA PHE A 34 -2.77 -17.14 3.60
C PHE A 34 -3.92 -16.30 4.17
N GLN A 35 -4.97 -16.03 3.38
CA GLN A 35 -6.17 -15.35 3.85
C GLN A 35 -6.90 -16.16 4.92
N GLN A 36 -7.01 -17.48 4.75
CA GLN A 36 -7.60 -18.37 5.74
C GLN A 36 -6.78 -18.38 7.04
N PHE A 37 -5.45 -18.46 6.93
CA PHE A 37 -4.56 -18.32 8.09
C PHE A 37 -4.76 -16.99 8.81
N HIS A 38 -4.73 -15.87 8.07
CA HIS A 38 -4.91 -14.53 8.63
C HIS A 38 -6.27 -14.37 9.33
N ALA A 39 -7.36 -14.81 8.71
CA ALA A 39 -8.70 -14.79 9.32
C ALA A 39 -8.82 -15.66 10.58
N ASN A 40 -7.97 -16.68 10.74
CA ASN A 40 -7.98 -17.59 11.88
C ASN A 40 -6.90 -17.27 12.92
N LEU A 41 -6.05 -16.27 12.68
CA LEU A 41 -4.84 -16.04 13.45
C LEU A 41 -5.13 -15.84 14.94
N SER A 42 -6.06 -14.95 15.28
CA SER A 42 -6.40 -14.67 16.69
C SER A 42 -7.09 -15.85 17.39
N ARG A 43 -7.68 -16.80 16.64
CA ARG A 43 -8.23 -18.03 17.21
C ARG A 43 -7.15 -19.07 17.50
N GLN A 44 -6.15 -19.15 16.63
CA GLN A 44 -5.02 -20.07 16.77
C GLN A 44 -3.97 -19.56 17.77
N HIS A 45 -3.86 -18.23 17.89
CA HIS A 45 -2.91 -17.54 18.74
C HIS A 45 -3.63 -16.38 19.44
N PRO A 46 -4.18 -16.59 20.66
CA PRO A 46 -4.93 -15.57 21.39
C PRO A 46 -4.17 -14.26 21.63
N GLN A 47 -2.83 -14.32 21.65
CA GLN A 47 -1.93 -13.17 21.77
C GLN A 47 -1.73 -12.40 20.46
N ALA A 48 -2.27 -12.88 19.34
CA ALA A 48 -2.15 -12.25 18.04
C ALA A 48 -3.41 -11.44 17.69
N GLN A 49 -3.20 -10.25 17.14
CA GLN A 49 -4.26 -9.39 16.62
C GLN A 49 -3.99 -9.12 15.15
N THR A 50 -5.03 -9.17 14.32
CA THR A 50 -4.93 -8.90 12.88
C THR A 50 -5.47 -7.53 12.53
N THR A 51 -4.83 -6.86 11.59
CA THR A 51 -5.45 -5.74 10.87
C THR A 51 -6.03 -6.26 9.56
N GLU A 52 -7.17 -5.73 9.13
CA GLU A 52 -7.83 -6.13 7.87
C GLU A 52 -6.84 -6.11 6.68
N GLY A 53 -6.89 -7.16 5.87
CA GLY A 53 -6.11 -7.23 4.64
C GLY A 53 -6.73 -6.37 3.54
N SER A 54 -5.94 -5.50 2.90
CA SER A 54 -6.42 -4.70 1.75
C SER A 54 -5.81 -5.20 0.45
N GLY A 55 -6.67 -5.54 -0.52
CA GLY A 55 -6.28 -5.98 -1.86
C GLY A 55 -6.59 -4.93 -2.93
N ARG A 56 -5.66 -4.67 -3.85
CA ARG A 56 -5.83 -3.71 -4.95
C ARG A 56 -5.35 -4.28 -6.26
N ASP A 57 -6.04 -3.95 -7.35
CA ASP A 57 -5.51 -4.26 -8.68
C ASP A 57 -4.22 -3.46 -8.92
N VAL A 58 -3.22 -4.11 -9.51
CA VAL A 58 -1.98 -3.46 -9.95
C VAL A 58 -2.10 -3.15 -11.44
N VAL A 59 -2.20 -4.22 -12.22
CA VAL A 59 -2.53 -4.28 -13.65
C VAL A 59 -3.42 -5.48 -13.91
N ARG A 60 -3.94 -5.65 -15.14
CA ARG A 60 -4.81 -6.78 -15.49
C ARG A 60 -4.15 -8.11 -15.09
N GLY A 61 -4.85 -8.90 -14.29
CA GLY A 61 -4.39 -10.22 -13.82
C GLY A 61 -3.54 -10.20 -12.56
N PHE A 62 -3.04 -9.03 -12.14
CA PHE A 62 -2.16 -8.90 -10.97
C PHE A 62 -2.77 -8.02 -9.88
N ARG A 63 -2.70 -8.50 -8.65
CA ARG A 63 -3.22 -7.79 -7.47
C ARG A 63 -2.15 -7.71 -6.39
N GLU A 64 -2.12 -6.61 -5.67
CA GLU A 64 -1.30 -6.46 -4.47
C GLU A 64 -2.17 -6.63 -3.22
N TYR A 65 -1.56 -7.13 -2.15
CA TYR A 65 -2.20 -7.23 -0.84
C TYR A 65 -1.25 -6.75 0.26
N VAL A 66 -1.82 -6.14 1.29
CA VAL A 66 -1.12 -5.82 2.52
C VAL A 66 -1.94 -6.38 3.68
N PHE A 67 -1.32 -7.28 4.45
CA PHE A 67 -1.84 -7.79 5.70
C PHE A 67 -0.95 -7.33 6.84
N GLY A 68 -1.56 -7.05 7.98
CA GLY A 68 -0.85 -6.76 9.22
C GLY A 68 -1.33 -7.69 10.32
N PHE A 69 -0.42 -8.01 11.22
CA PHE A 69 -0.75 -8.64 12.48
C PHE A 69 0.24 -8.19 13.55
N ARG A 70 -0.13 -8.31 14.81
CA ARG A 70 0.72 -7.97 15.95
C ARG A 70 0.68 -9.11 16.94
N VAL A 71 1.80 -9.36 17.61
CA VAL A 71 1.93 -10.42 18.62
C VAL A 71 2.31 -9.77 19.94
N THR A 72 1.54 -10.02 21.00
CA THR A 72 1.88 -9.61 22.36
C THR A 72 2.66 -10.73 23.04
N VAL A 73 3.82 -10.41 23.61
CA VAL A 73 4.71 -11.38 24.24
C VAL A 73 4.97 -10.95 25.68
N PRO A 74 4.50 -11.71 26.70
CA PRO A 74 4.78 -11.42 28.10
C PRO A 74 6.29 -11.32 28.36
N THR A 75 6.70 -10.35 29.17
CA THR A 75 8.08 -10.24 29.66
C THR A 75 8.12 -10.41 31.17
N ALA A 76 9.31 -10.68 31.72
CA ALA A 76 9.49 -10.79 33.17
C ALA A 76 9.03 -9.51 33.90
N ASP A 77 9.29 -8.34 33.31
CA ASP A 77 8.92 -7.04 33.87
C ASP A 77 7.43 -6.70 33.68
N HIS A 78 6.80 -7.28 32.64
CA HIS A 78 5.43 -6.99 32.24
C HIS A 78 4.68 -8.28 31.85
N PRO A 79 4.40 -9.19 32.83
CA PRO A 79 3.77 -10.47 32.54
C PRO A 79 2.31 -10.31 32.07
N GLU A 80 1.62 -9.23 32.46
CA GLU A 80 0.22 -9.00 32.14
C GLU A 80 -0.02 -8.22 30.84
N SER A 81 0.92 -7.36 30.44
CA SER A 81 0.76 -6.49 29.27
C SER A 81 1.64 -6.87 28.07
N GLY A 82 2.79 -7.51 28.32
CA GLY A 82 3.75 -7.93 27.30
C GLY A 82 4.28 -6.81 26.40
N VAL A 83 5.15 -7.19 25.48
CA VAL A 83 5.67 -6.32 24.41
C VAL A 83 4.96 -6.64 23.11
N LEU A 84 4.52 -5.59 22.41
CA LEU A 84 3.80 -5.69 21.14
C LEU A 84 4.79 -5.69 19.96
N TYR A 85 4.79 -6.77 19.18
CA TYR A 85 5.61 -6.90 17.97
C TYR A 85 4.73 -6.81 16.72
N PRO A 86 4.81 -5.72 15.93
CA PRO A 86 4.04 -5.58 14.70
C PRO A 86 4.73 -6.27 13.54
N TYR A 87 3.96 -7.00 12.74
CA TYR A 87 4.38 -7.66 11.52
C TYR A 87 3.51 -7.23 10.35
N ARG A 88 4.11 -7.26 9.17
CA ARG A 88 3.48 -6.91 7.91
C ARG A 88 3.81 -7.94 6.86
N VAL A 89 2.80 -8.34 6.09
CA VAL A 89 2.95 -9.19 4.91
C VAL A 89 2.47 -8.42 3.69
N THR A 90 3.37 -8.17 2.74
CA THR A 90 3.05 -7.61 1.43
C THR A 90 3.09 -8.71 0.38
N LEU A 91 2.07 -8.80 -0.47
CA LEU A 91 1.96 -9.84 -1.51
C LEU A 91 1.70 -9.22 -2.88
N ILE A 92 2.17 -9.88 -3.93
CA ILE A 92 1.60 -9.74 -5.28
C ILE A 92 1.12 -11.11 -5.74
N THR A 93 -0.07 -11.15 -6.34
CA THR A 93 -0.69 -12.40 -6.82
C THR A 93 -1.06 -12.32 -8.30
N GLU A 94 -1.06 -13.48 -8.95
CA GLU A 94 -1.66 -13.75 -10.25
C GLU A 94 -2.79 -14.77 -10.04
N GLY A 95 -4.03 -14.29 -9.93
CA GLY A 95 -5.13 -15.10 -9.38
C GLY A 95 -4.87 -15.47 -7.91
N ASP A 96 -4.96 -16.77 -7.60
CA ASP A 96 -4.64 -17.31 -6.27
C ASP A 96 -3.14 -17.53 -6.03
N LYS A 97 -2.32 -17.55 -7.08
CA LYS A 97 -0.89 -17.79 -6.95
C LYS A 97 -0.17 -16.55 -6.40
N ILE A 98 0.54 -16.69 -5.29
CA ILE A 98 1.45 -15.66 -4.78
C ILE A 98 2.74 -15.71 -5.60
N ILE A 99 3.07 -14.59 -6.27
CA ILE A 99 4.26 -14.47 -7.12
C ILE A 99 5.37 -13.65 -6.45
N TYR A 100 5.03 -12.90 -5.42
CA TYR A 100 5.96 -12.10 -4.63
C TYR A 100 5.40 -12.00 -3.20
N TYR A 101 6.27 -12.15 -2.20
CA TYR A 101 5.92 -11.72 -0.85
C TYR A 101 7.11 -11.21 -0.06
N VAL A 102 6.82 -10.33 0.91
CA VAL A 102 7.71 -10.00 2.02
C VAL A 102 6.92 -10.07 3.32
N LEU A 103 7.34 -10.96 4.22
CA LEU A 103 6.99 -10.92 5.64
C LEU A 103 8.07 -10.10 6.33
N ALA A 104 7.69 -9.03 7.02
CA ALA A 104 8.59 -8.12 7.70
C ALA A 104 8.14 -7.81 9.13
N ALA A 105 9.11 -7.65 10.02
CA ALA A 105 8.90 -7.13 11.36
C ALA A 105 9.02 -5.60 11.33
N GLN A 106 8.08 -4.89 11.98
CA GLN A 106 8.23 -3.46 12.17
C GLN A 106 9.20 -3.19 13.33
N ARG A 107 10.24 -2.43 13.04
CA ARG A 107 11.29 -1.99 13.96
C ARG A 107 11.30 -0.48 14.04
N ASN A 108 11.99 0.07 15.04
CA ASN A 108 12.25 1.50 15.12
C ASN A 108 13.76 1.72 15.01
N LYS A 109 14.17 2.71 14.21
CA LYS A 109 15.55 3.20 14.19
C LYS A 109 15.59 4.64 14.66
N ARG A 110 16.66 5.01 15.36
CA ARG A 110 16.88 6.38 15.78
C ARG A 110 17.37 7.20 14.58
N VAL A 111 16.68 8.30 14.30
CA VAL A 111 17.06 9.33 13.34
C VAL A 111 17.25 10.66 14.08
N ALA A 112 17.74 11.71 13.41
CA ALA A 112 18.05 13.00 14.05
C ALA A 112 16.88 13.54 14.89
N ASP A 113 15.67 13.44 14.36
CA ASP A 113 14.45 14.01 14.96
C ASP A 113 13.55 12.96 15.66
N GLY A 114 14.12 11.84 16.12
CA GLY A 114 13.42 10.85 16.94
C GLY A 114 13.46 9.42 16.43
N TRP A 115 12.41 8.65 16.70
CA TRP A 115 12.30 7.25 16.28
C TRP A 115 11.44 7.14 15.04
N GLN A 116 11.94 6.47 14.02
CA GLN A 116 11.21 6.22 12.79
C GLN A 116 10.96 4.73 12.61
N PRO A 117 9.72 4.31 12.35
CA PRO A 117 9.43 2.91 12.04
C PRO A 117 10.04 2.52 10.69
N TYR A 118 10.58 1.32 10.61
CA TYR A 118 11.00 0.66 9.37
C TYR A 118 10.57 -0.80 9.39
N HIS A 119 10.56 -1.45 8.22
CA HIS A 119 10.17 -2.84 8.08
C HIS A 119 11.39 -3.67 7.74
N GLU A 120 11.81 -4.54 8.66
CA GLU A 120 12.92 -5.47 8.51
C GLU A 120 12.40 -6.79 7.91
N PRO A 121 12.86 -7.21 6.71
CA PRO A 121 12.43 -8.46 6.11
C PRO A 121 12.81 -9.67 6.99
N VAL A 122 11.82 -10.50 7.30
CA VAL A 122 12.00 -11.80 7.98
C VAL A 122 12.05 -12.92 6.94
N LYS A 123 11.16 -12.88 5.94
CA LYS A 123 11.12 -13.86 4.86
C LYS A 123 10.63 -13.21 3.58
N GLN A 124 11.25 -13.57 2.45
CA GLN A 124 10.89 -13.05 1.14
C GLN A 124 10.90 -14.13 0.07
N TYR A 125 10.14 -13.89 -1.00
CA TYR A 125 10.04 -14.77 -2.16
C TYR A 125 9.67 -13.97 -3.39
N GLN A 126 10.20 -14.39 -4.54
CA GLN A 126 9.82 -13.90 -5.86
C GLN A 126 9.85 -15.05 -6.87
N ASP A 127 8.78 -15.19 -7.65
CA ASP A 127 8.73 -16.01 -8.87
C ASP A 127 9.24 -15.17 -10.03
N GLU A 128 10.48 -15.37 -10.46
CA GLU A 128 11.12 -14.52 -11.48
C GLU A 128 10.33 -14.45 -12.79
N ALA A 129 9.80 -15.57 -13.27
CA ALA A 129 9.05 -15.61 -14.52
C ALA A 129 7.71 -14.89 -14.41
N ALA A 130 6.96 -15.08 -13.32
CA ALA A 130 5.71 -14.38 -13.10
C ALA A 130 5.92 -12.89 -12.80
N PHE A 131 6.99 -12.55 -12.09
CA PHE A 131 7.35 -11.16 -11.78
C PHE A 131 7.81 -10.40 -13.04
N ALA A 132 8.49 -11.07 -13.98
CA ALA A 132 8.79 -10.52 -15.30
C ALA A 132 7.51 -10.22 -16.10
N ARG A 133 6.50 -11.10 -16.05
CA ARG A 133 5.18 -10.83 -16.66
C ARG A 133 4.48 -9.63 -16.04
N LEU A 134 4.46 -9.53 -14.71
CA LEU A 134 3.95 -8.36 -14.00
C LEU A 134 4.66 -7.08 -14.48
N THR A 135 5.99 -7.10 -14.52
CA THR A 135 6.81 -5.94 -14.92
C THR A 135 6.52 -5.53 -16.36
N SER A 136 6.40 -6.49 -17.27
CA SER A 136 6.02 -6.24 -18.68
C SER A 136 4.60 -5.67 -18.79
N ALA A 137 3.62 -6.26 -18.10
CA ALA A 137 2.24 -5.77 -18.09
C ALA A 137 2.10 -4.36 -17.50
N TYR A 138 2.87 -4.07 -16.43
CA TYR A 138 2.95 -2.75 -15.81
C TYR A 138 3.56 -1.73 -16.77
N ARG A 139 4.69 -2.04 -17.40
CA ARG A 139 5.31 -1.19 -18.45
C ARG A 139 4.38 -0.97 -19.64
N GLY A 140 3.66 -2.00 -20.09
CA GLY A 140 2.69 -1.88 -21.18
C GLY A 140 1.49 -0.98 -20.84
N THR A 141 1.14 -0.86 -19.56
CA THR A 141 0.02 -0.01 -19.10
C THR A 141 0.47 1.41 -18.78
N PHE A 142 1.56 1.56 -18.03
CA PHE A 142 2.01 2.82 -17.44
C PHE A 142 3.23 3.42 -18.15
N GLY A 143 3.91 2.67 -19.01
CA GLY A 143 5.13 3.12 -19.70
C GLY A 143 6.37 3.19 -18.81
N VAL A 144 6.31 2.66 -17.58
CA VAL A 144 7.41 2.64 -16.59
C VAL A 144 7.42 1.29 -15.86
N ALA A 145 8.52 0.94 -15.19
CA ALA A 145 8.56 -0.24 -14.32
C ALA A 145 7.76 0.01 -13.01
N PRO A 146 7.23 -1.05 -12.36
CA PRO A 146 6.58 -0.87 -11.07
C PRO A 146 7.61 -0.53 -9.99
N ASP A 147 7.31 0.49 -9.19
CA ASP A 147 8.01 0.76 -7.93
C ASP A 147 7.32 -0.03 -6.82
N LEU A 148 7.95 -1.11 -6.36
CA LEU A 148 7.38 -1.99 -5.34
C LEU A 148 7.21 -1.29 -3.99
N ALA A 149 8.12 -0.40 -3.62
CA ALA A 149 8.00 0.32 -2.35
C ALA A 149 6.78 1.24 -2.38
N ALA A 150 6.59 1.96 -3.49
CA ALA A 150 5.44 2.83 -3.69
C ALA A 150 4.11 2.07 -3.88
N LEU A 151 4.15 0.85 -4.42
CA LEU A 151 2.98 -0.02 -4.58
C LEU A 151 2.36 -0.32 -3.22
N PHE A 152 3.20 -0.76 -2.27
CA PHE A 152 2.81 -1.07 -0.91
C PHE A 152 2.79 0.16 0.01
N ASP A 153 2.96 1.38 -0.50
CA ASP A 153 2.85 2.56 0.36
C ASP A 153 1.39 2.73 0.80
N ARG A 154 1.18 2.84 2.11
CA ARG A 154 -0.13 3.04 2.76
C ARG A 154 -0.19 4.37 3.52
N THR A 155 0.82 5.24 3.35
CA THR A 155 0.89 6.54 4.03
C THR A 155 0.06 7.61 3.33
N ALA A 156 -0.08 7.51 2.00
CA ALA A 156 -0.94 8.40 1.24
C ALA A 156 -2.42 8.19 1.61
N THR A 157 -3.17 9.29 1.65
CA THR A 157 -4.61 9.30 1.95
C THR A 157 -5.34 10.20 0.97
N TYR A 158 -6.46 9.72 0.42
CA TYR A 158 -7.30 10.48 -0.50
C TYR A 158 -8.47 11.17 0.22
N GLY A 159 -8.58 12.47 0.07
CA GLY A 159 -9.71 13.26 0.56
C GLY A 159 -9.59 14.74 0.27
N ALA A 160 -10.66 15.48 0.54
CA ALA A 160 -10.72 16.93 0.35
C ALA A 160 -10.06 17.70 1.51
N GLY A 161 -10.19 17.19 2.74
CA GLY A 161 -9.63 17.73 3.98
C GLY A 161 -9.46 16.60 5.00
N CYS A 162 -8.26 16.47 5.58
CA CYS A 162 -7.88 15.42 6.54
C CYS A 162 -7.40 16.04 7.87
N SER A 163 -8.20 16.88 8.52
CA SER A 163 -7.89 17.40 9.88
C SER A 163 -9.06 18.19 10.47
N LEU A 164 -8.95 18.56 11.75
CA LEU A 164 -9.84 19.51 12.42
C LEU A 164 -9.90 20.87 11.70
N SER A 165 -8.77 21.32 11.14
CA SER A 165 -8.72 22.58 10.38
C SER A 165 -9.19 22.44 8.93
N GLY A 166 -9.60 21.23 8.52
CA GLY A 166 -10.00 20.94 7.13
C GLY A 166 -8.83 21.01 6.14
N SER A 167 -7.59 21.04 6.62
CA SER A 167 -6.42 21.06 5.75
C SER A 167 -6.37 19.80 4.87
N GLY A 168 -6.25 20.01 3.56
CA GLY A 168 -6.11 18.91 2.61
C GLY A 168 -4.84 18.10 2.89
N PRO A 169 -4.84 16.79 2.58
CA PRO A 169 -3.61 16.00 2.65
C PRO A 169 -2.56 16.60 1.71
N ARG A 170 -1.29 16.29 1.96
CA ARG A 170 -0.16 16.80 1.18
C ARG A 170 -0.41 16.62 -0.32
N GLU A 171 -0.91 15.45 -0.70
CA GLU A 171 -1.16 15.08 -2.08
C GLU A 171 -2.19 15.99 -2.77
N ARG A 172 -3.28 16.31 -2.08
CA ARG A 172 -4.33 17.23 -2.56
C ARG A 172 -3.75 18.61 -2.89
N ARG A 173 -2.93 19.14 -1.97
CA ARG A 173 -2.30 20.46 -2.15
C ARG A 173 -1.38 20.46 -3.36
N THR A 174 -0.53 19.45 -3.49
CA THR A 174 0.35 19.32 -4.65
C THR A 174 -0.43 19.21 -5.96
N VAL A 175 -1.50 18.42 -6.04
CA VAL A 175 -2.32 18.36 -7.27
C VAL A 175 -2.98 19.70 -7.59
N ARG A 176 -3.49 20.44 -6.59
CA ARG A 176 -4.04 21.79 -6.82
C ARG A 176 -3.00 22.74 -7.43
N GLU A 177 -1.78 22.72 -6.92
CA GLU A 177 -0.67 23.53 -7.45
C GLU A 177 -0.28 23.13 -8.89
N LEU A 178 -0.29 21.83 -9.19
CA LEU A 178 -0.02 21.34 -10.55
C LEU A 178 -1.14 21.73 -11.52
N VAL A 179 -2.40 21.64 -11.09
CA VAL A 179 -3.56 22.09 -11.88
C VAL A 179 -3.50 23.59 -12.14
N ALA A 180 -3.22 24.41 -11.11
CA ALA A 180 -3.11 25.85 -11.24
C ALA A 180 -2.02 26.26 -12.25
N ARG A 181 -0.90 25.53 -12.26
CA ARG A 181 0.21 25.74 -13.22
C ARG A 181 0.03 25.04 -14.56
N ARG A 182 -1.07 24.30 -14.75
CA ARG A 182 -1.31 23.43 -15.92
C ARG A 182 -0.16 22.45 -16.21
N ASP A 183 0.52 21.97 -15.16
CA ASP A 183 1.64 21.03 -15.28
C ASP A 183 1.15 19.59 -15.52
N THR A 184 0.78 19.34 -16.77
CA THR A 184 0.32 18.02 -17.24
C THR A 184 1.42 16.98 -17.28
N ALA A 185 2.69 17.40 -17.40
CA ALA A 185 3.83 16.49 -17.51
C ALA A 185 4.07 15.81 -16.15
N THR A 186 4.10 16.58 -15.08
CA THR A 186 4.25 16.07 -13.70
C THR A 186 3.02 15.25 -13.29
N LEU A 187 1.79 15.70 -13.60
CA LEU A 187 0.58 14.89 -13.33
C LEU A 187 0.60 13.54 -14.06
N LEU A 188 1.09 13.48 -15.30
CA LEU A 188 1.21 12.22 -16.01
C LEU A 188 2.30 11.33 -15.40
N ARG A 189 3.50 11.88 -15.19
CA ARG A 189 4.70 11.13 -14.77
C ARG A 189 4.61 10.64 -13.33
N ASP A 190 4.21 11.52 -12.40
CA ASP A 190 4.35 11.26 -10.96
C ASP A 190 3.04 10.86 -10.28
N TRP A 191 1.89 11.08 -10.94
CA TRP A 191 0.58 10.81 -10.38
C TRP A 191 -0.14 9.67 -11.10
N LEU A 192 -0.45 9.83 -12.39
CA LEU A 192 -1.15 8.77 -13.14
C LEU A 192 -0.29 7.50 -13.29
N ARG A 193 1.04 7.65 -13.44
CA ARG A 193 1.97 6.51 -13.56
C ARG A 193 2.55 6.02 -12.23
N SER A 194 2.18 6.67 -11.12
CA SER A 194 2.59 6.24 -9.77
C SER A 194 2.13 4.81 -9.48
N ALA A 195 2.91 4.04 -8.71
CA ALA A 195 2.43 2.77 -8.18
C ALA A 195 1.45 2.95 -7.01
N THR A 196 1.46 4.12 -6.34
CA THR A 196 0.57 4.43 -5.22
C THR A 196 -0.85 4.72 -5.73
N ALA A 197 -1.82 3.91 -5.31
CA ALA A 197 -3.21 4.01 -5.80
C ALA A 197 -3.85 5.36 -5.46
N GLU A 198 -3.62 5.90 -4.26
CA GLU A 198 -4.11 7.19 -3.81
C GLU A 198 -3.60 8.34 -4.72
N LYS A 199 -2.32 8.29 -5.12
CA LYS A 199 -1.74 9.24 -6.08
C LYS A 199 -2.37 9.07 -7.47
N GLN A 200 -2.64 7.84 -7.91
CA GLN A 200 -3.34 7.62 -9.18
C GLN A 200 -4.73 8.27 -9.18
N VAL A 201 -5.50 8.15 -8.08
CA VAL A 201 -6.82 8.79 -7.93
C VAL A 201 -6.70 10.31 -7.97
N TYR A 202 -5.73 10.89 -7.26
CA TYR A 202 -5.45 12.32 -7.34
C TYR A 202 -5.02 12.77 -8.74
N GLY A 203 -4.26 11.96 -9.47
CA GLY A 203 -3.92 12.23 -10.86
C GLY A 203 -5.16 12.28 -11.76
N VAL A 204 -6.09 11.33 -11.59
CA VAL A 204 -7.38 11.32 -12.31
C VAL A 204 -8.17 12.60 -12.01
N GLU A 205 -8.25 12.99 -10.74
CA GLU A 205 -8.92 14.23 -10.34
C GLU A 205 -8.25 15.47 -10.96
N GLY A 206 -6.92 15.55 -10.93
CA GLY A 206 -6.17 16.68 -11.50
C GLY A 206 -6.42 16.85 -13.00
N PHE A 207 -6.39 15.75 -13.76
CA PHE A 207 -6.73 15.79 -15.19
C PHE A 207 -8.21 16.12 -15.44
N TYR A 208 -9.11 15.72 -14.56
CA TYR A 208 -10.52 16.11 -14.64
C TYR A 208 -10.66 17.63 -14.49
N GLN A 209 -10.02 18.23 -13.49
CA GLN A 209 -10.04 19.68 -13.27
C GLN A 209 -9.45 20.45 -14.46
N LEU A 210 -8.32 19.99 -15.01
CA LEU A 210 -7.72 20.61 -16.19
C LEU A 210 -8.62 20.50 -17.43
N ARG A 211 -9.31 19.38 -17.60
CA ARG A 211 -10.30 19.21 -18.69
C ARG A 211 -11.45 20.21 -18.54
N GLN A 212 -11.95 20.41 -17.32
CA GLN A 212 -12.97 21.44 -17.04
C GLN A 212 -12.49 22.85 -17.41
N GLN A 213 -11.17 23.09 -17.39
CA GLN A 213 -10.53 24.33 -17.82
C GLN A 213 -10.15 24.36 -19.33
N GLY A 214 -10.66 23.43 -20.13
CA GLY A 214 -10.46 23.39 -21.58
C GLY A 214 -9.26 22.55 -22.05
N LEU A 215 -8.54 21.84 -21.16
CA LEU A 215 -7.47 20.93 -21.59
C LEU A 215 -8.03 19.78 -22.43
N ARG A 216 -7.46 19.58 -23.62
CA ARG A 216 -7.68 18.39 -24.44
C ARG A 216 -6.71 17.29 -24.02
N LEU A 217 -7.25 16.16 -23.56
CA LEU A 217 -6.43 15.00 -23.19
C LEU A 217 -5.92 14.27 -24.41
N THR A 218 -4.68 13.80 -24.35
CA THR A 218 -4.16 12.88 -25.37
C THR A 218 -4.83 11.50 -25.25
N PRO A 219 -4.85 10.70 -26.33
CA PRO A 219 -5.38 9.33 -26.26
C PRO A 219 -4.70 8.47 -25.19
N GLY A 220 -3.40 8.64 -24.98
CA GLY A 220 -2.63 7.95 -23.95
C GLY A 220 -3.04 8.35 -22.53
N GLN A 221 -3.23 9.64 -22.27
CA GLN A 221 -3.73 10.14 -20.99
C GLN A 221 -5.13 9.60 -20.69
N LEU A 222 -6.05 9.69 -21.66
CA LEU A 222 -7.41 9.20 -21.51
C LEU A 222 -7.44 7.68 -21.26
N ARG A 223 -6.64 6.91 -22.00
CA ARG A 223 -6.50 5.46 -21.78
C ARG A 223 -6.09 5.13 -20.36
N LEU A 224 -5.08 5.84 -19.84
CA LEU A 224 -4.56 5.62 -18.50
C LEU A 224 -5.57 5.99 -17.42
N ILE A 225 -6.24 7.14 -17.56
CA ILE A 225 -7.32 7.58 -16.67
C ILE A 225 -8.45 6.54 -16.61
N LEU A 226 -8.91 6.06 -17.77
CA LEU A 226 -9.98 5.07 -17.83
C LEU A 226 -9.53 3.69 -17.33
N PHE A 227 -8.25 3.36 -17.43
CA PHE A 227 -7.69 2.17 -16.79
C PHE A 227 -7.76 2.30 -15.26
N ILE A 228 -7.25 3.41 -14.71
CA ILE A 228 -7.22 3.68 -13.27
C ILE A 228 -8.63 3.69 -12.67
N LYS A 229 -9.59 4.36 -13.32
CA LYS A 229 -11.01 4.39 -12.89
C LYS A 229 -11.67 3.00 -12.80
N ARG A 230 -11.15 2.01 -13.54
CA ARG A 230 -11.68 0.63 -13.56
C ARG A 230 -10.97 -0.31 -12.58
N LYS A 231 -9.88 0.13 -11.94
CA LYS A 231 -9.17 -0.67 -10.94
C LYS A 231 -10.09 -0.94 -9.75
N ARG A 232 -10.04 -2.17 -9.24
CA ARG A 232 -10.74 -2.60 -8.02
C ARG A 232 -9.81 -2.50 -6.81
N GLY A 233 -10.41 -2.40 -5.64
CA GLY A 233 -9.70 -2.39 -4.37
C GLY A 233 -9.86 -1.07 -3.64
N ARG A 234 -9.49 -1.12 -2.36
CA ARG A 234 -9.73 -0.04 -1.41
C ARG A 234 -8.52 0.87 -1.29
N ILE A 235 -8.73 2.17 -1.38
CA ILE A 235 -7.73 3.20 -1.07
C ILE A 235 -7.98 3.77 0.32
N ASN A 236 -6.96 4.32 0.96
CA ASN A 236 -7.13 5.05 2.20
C ASN A 236 -7.83 6.38 1.92
N THR A 237 -8.88 6.69 2.66
CA THR A 237 -9.64 7.93 2.51
C THR A 237 -9.72 8.73 3.80
N CYS A 238 -9.98 10.03 3.67
CA CYS A 238 -10.29 10.90 4.80
C CYS A 238 -11.45 11.85 4.48
N SER A 239 -12.16 12.24 5.53
CA SER A 239 -13.13 13.34 5.52
C SER A 239 -13.17 14.02 6.88
N GLY A 240 -12.59 15.22 6.97
CA GLY A 240 -12.39 15.92 8.24
C GLY A 240 -11.44 15.13 9.14
N CYS A 241 -11.91 14.73 10.32
CA CYS A 241 -11.14 13.92 11.28
C CYS A 241 -11.31 12.40 11.09
N SER A 242 -12.20 11.98 10.19
CA SER A 242 -12.49 10.58 9.95
C SER A 242 -11.56 10.01 8.90
N TYR A 243 -10.84 8.95 9.27
CA TYR A 243 -10.02 8.15 8.36
C TYR A 243 -10.71 6.82 8.09
N GLY A 244 -10.60 6.35 6.86
CA GLY A 244 -11.23 5.11 6.45
C GLY A 244 -10.63 4.56 5.18
N SER A 245 -11.40 3.73 4.50
CA SER A 245 -11.07 3.24 3.19
C SER A 245 -12.30 3.16 2.31
N ASP A 246 -12.14 3.42 1.02
CA ASP A 246 -13.20 3.33 0.03
C ASP A 246 -12.74 2.60 -1.22
N GLU A 247 -13.68 2.01 -1.95
CA GLU A 247 -13.40 1.49 -3.29
C GLU A 247 -12.89 2.60 -4.21
N MET A 248 -11.80 2.31 -4.92
CA MET A 248 -11.16 3.23 -5.86
C MET A 248 -12.12 3.70 -6.97
N SER A 249 -13.04 2.84 -7.37
CA SER A 249 -14.10 3.14 -8.35
C SER A 249 -15.13 4.15 -7.80
N THR A 250 -15.41 4.13 -6.49
CA THR A 250 -16.27 5.11 -5.83
C THR A 250 -15.57 6.46 -5.75
N ALA A 251 -14.30 6.49 -5.32
CA ALA A 251 -13.51 7.72 -5.19
C ALA A 251 -13.37 8.49 -6.52
N THR A 252 -13.39 7.77 -7.66
CA THR A 252 -13.26 8.36 -8.98
C THR A 252 -14.58 8.53 -9.74
N ARG A 253 -15.72 8.15 -9.15
CA ARG A 253 -17.01 8.07 -9.85
C ARG A 253 -17.46 9.40 -10.46
N ALA A 254 -17.32 10.49 -9.70
CA ALA A 254 -17.77 11.83 -10.11
C ALA A 254 -16.97 12.44 -11.27
N PHE A 255 -15.79 11.91 -11.58
CA PHE A 255 -14.90 12.47 -12.62
C PHE A 255 -15.29 11.94 -13.99
N ALA A 256 -16.26 12.55 -14.66
CA ALA A 256 -16.68 12.12 -16.00
C ALA A 256 -15.58 12.36 -17.04
N PHE A 257 -15.26 11.34 -17.85
CA PHE A 257 -14.37 11.40 -19.01
C PHE A 257 -15.08 10.80 -20.22
N PRO A 258 -14.80 11.26 -21.45
CA PRO A 258 -15.39 10.67 -22.65
C PRO A 258 -14.99 9.18 -22.74
N PRO A 259 -15.86 8.32 -23.29
CA PRO A 259 -15.48 6.95 -23.60
C PRO A 259 -14.29 6.94 -24.57
N GLN A 260 -13.51 5.85 -24.57
CA GLN A 260 -12.51 5.71 -25.63
C GLN A 260 -13.24 5.64 -26.98
N PRO A 261 -12.77 6.37 -28.01
CA PRO A 261 -13.23 6.11 -29.37
C PRO A 261 -12.99 4.63 -29.66
N GLY A 262 -14.01 3.95 -30.20
CA GLY A 262 -14.05 2.51 -30.40
C GLY A 262 -12.76 2.01 -31.05
N ARG A 263 -12.22 0.92 -30.49
CA ARG A 263 -11.20 0.11 -31.14
C ARG A 263 -11.89 -0.95 -31.99
#